data_AF-A0A940E265-F1
#
_entry.id   AF-A0A940E265-F1
#
_cell.length_a   1.000
_cell.length_b   1.000
_cell.length_c   1.000
_cell.angle_alpha   90.00
_cell.angle_beta   90.00
_cell.angle_gamma   90.00
#
_symmetry.space_group_name_H-M   'P 1'
#
loop_
_entity.id
_entity.type
_entity.pdbx_description
1 polymer ?
#
loop_
_entity_poly.entity_id
_entity_poly.type
_entity_poly.pdbx_seq_one_letter_code
_entity_poly.pdbx_strand_id
1 'polypeptide(L)'
;MYPQAYIQYLLQFHCHRDYFECHEILEEHWKADPPKERKVYWVGLIQLAVSLYHQRRKNFNGAERMMKKAVAILTQHKEAMEQLGLDYTLLSQELTTRLQQIQDKKLYTSINLPIKDSALLALCAKLCTSNGLVWGQKSDMANNDLIHKHSHRDRSDVINERLRQIKLRKETL
;
A
#
# COMPACT_ATOMS: atom_id res chain seq x y z
N MET A 1 -19.03 9.40 -4.13
CA MET A 1 -18.82 8.84 -2.77
C MET A 1 -17.67 7.84 -2.85
N TYR A 2 -16.73 7.86 -1.90
CA TYR A 2 -15.56 6.98 -1.93
C TYR A 2 -15.89 5.55 -1.50
N PRO A 3 -15.23 4.51 -2.06
CA PRO A 3 -15.39 3.14 -1.58
C PRO A 3 -14.99 2.99 -0.12
N GLN A 4 -15.74 2.22 0.66
CA GLN A 4 -15.46 1.99 2.08
C GLN A 4 -14.05 1.39 2.29
N ALA A 5 -13.65 0.45 1.43
CA ALA A 5 -12.32 -0.16 1.47
C ALA A 5 -11.20 0.88 1.27
N TYR A 6 -11.42 1.90 0.43
CA TYR A 6 -10.45 2.97 0.25
C TYR A 6 -10.32 3.86 1.49
N ILE A 7 -11.43 4.18 2.16
CA ILE A 7 -11.42 4.94 3.42
C ILE A 7 -10.69 4.14 4.52
N GLN A 8 -10.96 2.84 4.64
CA GLN A 8 -10.28 1.96 5.59
C GLN A 8 -8.78 1.86 5.29
N TYR A 9 -8.40 1.71 4.01
CA TYR A 9 -7.01 1.77 3.57
C TYR A 9 -6.34 3.08 4.03
N LEU A 10 -7.00 4.23 3.87
CA LEU A 10 -6.45 5.52 4.30
C LEU A 10 -6.24 5.59 5.82
N LEU A 11 -7.16 5.07 6.63
CA LEU A 11 -7.02 5.02 8.09
C LEU A 11 -5.87 4.09 8.52
N GLN A 12 -5.73 2.92 7.88
CA GLN A 12 -4.60 2.02 8.14
C GLN A 12 -3.27 2.66 7.70
N PHE A 13 -3.26 3.35 6.57
CA PHE A 13 -2.07 3.99 6.01
C PHE A 13 -1.60 5.18 6.84
N HIS A 14 -2.50 6.02 7.34
CA HIS A 14 -2.17 7.30 7.97
C HIS A 14 -2.13 7.26 9.50
N CYS A 15 -2.99 6.45 10.13
CA CYS A 15 -3.08 6.40 11.58
C CYS A 15 -2.25 5.24 12.14
N HIS A 16 -2.56 4.02 11.70
CA HIS A 16 -1.94 2.81 12.24
C HIS A 16 -0.56 2.52 11.64
N ARG A 17 -0.30 3.01 10.42
CA ARG A 17 0.83 2.60 9.58
C ARG A 17 0.86 1.09 9.35
N ASP A 18 -0.30 0.46 9.32
CA ASP A 18 -0.42 -0.97 9.06
C ASP A 18 -0.52 -1.22 7.56
N TYR A 19 0.66 -1.22 6.92
CA TYR A 19 0.79 -1.45 5.50
C TYR A 19 0.44 -2.89 5.07
N PHE A 20 0.46 -3.83 6.00
CA PHE A 20 0.00 -5.19 5.71
C PHE A 20 -1.53 -5.21 5.64
N GLU A 21 -2.20 -4.58 6.59
CA GLU A 21 -3.66 -4.42 6.55
C GLU A 21 -4.13 -3.63 5.32
N CYS A 22 -3.38 -2.59 4.95
CA CYS A 22 -3.61 -1.85 3.69
C CYS A 22 -3.62 -2.77 2.47
N HIS A 23 -2.71 -3.76 2.42
CA HIS A 23 -2.66 -4.75 1.35
C HIS A 23 -3.92 -5.62 1.36
N GLU A 24 -4.28 -6.20 2.51
CA GLU A 24 -5.42 -7.12 2.61
C GLU A 24 -6.74 -6.43 2.20
N ILE A 25 -7.00 -5.23 2.75
CA ILE A 25 -8.23 -4.46 2.48
C ILE A 25 -8.41 -4.18 0.98
N LEU A 26 -7.36 -3.67 0.32
CA LEU A 26 -7.48 -3.32 -1.10
C LEU A 26 -7.38 -4.54 -2.01
N GLU A 27 -6.69 -5.61 -1.60
CA GLU A 27 -6.66 -6.85 -2.38
C GLU A 27 -8.05 -7.50 -2.41
N GLU A 28 -8.75 -7.54 -1.28
CA GLU A 28 -10.14 -8.01 -1.21
C GLU A 28 -11.05 -7.15 -2.10
N HIS A 29 -10.97 -5.82 -1.95
CA HIS A 29 -11.75 -4.89 -2.78
C HIS A 29 -11.47 -5.07 -4.28
N TRP A 30 -10.20 -5.23 -4.67
CA TRP A 30 -9.80 -5.44 -6.06
C TRP A 30 -10.28 -6.80 -6.60
N LYS A 31 -10.29 -7.85 -5.78
CA LYS A 31 -10.74 -9.19 -6.18
C LYS A 31 -12.26 -9.31 -6.31
N ALA A 32 -13.02 -8.44 -5.64
CA ALA A 32 -14.48 -8.41 -5.69
C ALA A 32 -15.03 -8.04 -7.08
N ASP A 33 -14.30 -7.24 -7.85
CA ASP A 33 -14.65 -6.94 -9.25
C ASP A 33 -14.36 -8.16 -10.15
N PRO A 34 -15.20 -8.43 -11.18
CA PRO A 34 -14.93 -9.45 -12.19
C PRO A 34 -13.55 -9.25 -12.84
N PRO A 35 -12.80 -10.31 -13.18
CA PRO A 35 -11.41 -10.18 -13.65
C PRO A 35 -11.16 -9.17 -14.77
N LYS A 36 -12.11 -8.98 -15.68
CA LYS A 36 -12.02 -8.03 -16.81
C LYS A 36 -12.32 -6.58 -16.44
N GLU A 37 -12.92 -6.33 -15.29
CA GLU A 37 -13.34 -5.01 -14.80
C GLU A 37 -12.43 -4.48 -13.68
N ARG A 38 -11.49 -5.32 -13.23
CA ARG A 38 -10.56 -5.00 -12.16
C ARG A 38 -9.68 -3.80 -12.51
N LYS A 39 -9.84 -2.73 -11.74
CA LYS A 39 -9.05 -1.51 -11.87
C LYS A 39 -7.63 -1.71 -11.37
N VAL A 40 -6.65 -1.54 -12.26
CA VAL A 40 -5.23 -1.76 -11.94
C VAL A 40 -4.65 -0.73 -10.97
N TYR A 41 -5.23 0.47 -10.86
CA TYR A 41 -4.76 1.48 -9.92
C TYR A 41 -4.89 1.04 -8.45
N TRP A 42 -5.81 0.13 -8.12
CA TRP A 42 -5.84 -0.51 -6.80
C TRP A 42 -4.58 -1.31 -6.52
N VAL A 43 -4.08 -2.04 -7.52
CA VAL A 43 -2.81 -2.77 -7.44
C VAL A 43 -1.64 -1.80 -7.22
N GLY A 44 -1.69 -0.60 -7.80
CA GLY A 44 -0.70 0.45 -7.55
C GLY A 44 -0.65 0.89 -6.07
N LEU A 45 -1.81 1.15 -5.46
CA LEU A 45 -1.92 1.53 -4.05
C LEU A 45 -1.52 0.39 -3.09
N ILE A 46 -1.84 -0.86 -3.46
CA ILE A 46 -1.39 -2.06 -2.75
C ILE A 46 0.15 -2.14 -2.78
N GLN A 47 0.75 -2.02 -3.97
CA GLN A 47 2.21 -2.09 -4.13
C GLN A 47 2.94 -0.97 -3.41
N LEU A 48 2.34 0.23 -3.32
CA LEU A 48 2.85 1.32 -2.49
C LEU A 48 2.93 0.90 -1.02
N ALA A 49 1.85 0.37 -0.46
CA ALA A 49 1.85 -0.10 0.94
C ALA A 49 2.88 -1.23 1.15
N VAL A 50 2.92 -2.23 0.27
CA VAL A 50 3.89 -3.34 0.35
C VAL A 50 5.34 -2.84 0.25
N SER A 51 5.60 -1.82 -0.58
CA SER A 51 6.93 -1.22 -0.68
C SER A 51 7.36 -0.56 0.64
N LEU A 52 6.49 0.25 1.23
CA LEU A 52 6.77 0.91 2.52
C LEU A 52 6.97 -0.12 3.64
N TYR A 53 6.19 -1.21 3.63
CA TYR A 53 6.36 -2.34 4.53
C TYR A 53 7.76 -2.97 4.40
N HIS A 54 8.22 -3.21 3.17
CA HIS A 54 9.57 -3.72 2.91
C HIS A 54 10.66 -2.74 3.34
N GLN A 55 10.50 -1.44 3.06
CA GLN A 55 11.47 -0.42 3.47
C GLN A 55 11.58 -0.35 4.99
N ARG A 56 10.44 -0.43 5.70
CA ARG A 56 10.39 -0.46 7.18
C ARG A 56 11.23 -1.58 7.76
N ARG A 57 11.28 -2.73 7.08
CA ARG A 57 12.07 -3.90 7.46
C ARG A 57 13.49 -3.94 6.87
N LYS A 58 13.95 -2.83 6.29
CA LYS A 58 15.25 -2.71 5.61
C LYS A 58 15.44 -3.73 4.46
N ASN A 59 14.34 -4.27 3.92
CA ASN A 59 14.37 -5.08 2.70
C ASN A 59 14.30 -4.15 1.48
N PHE A 60 15.42 -3.49 1.18
CA PHE A 60 15.47 -2.46 0.13
C PHE A 60 15.20 -3.02 -1.27
N ASN A 61 15.66 -4.24 -1.58
CA ASN A 61 15.41 -4.88 -2.86
C ASN A 61 13.90 -5.13 -3.09
N GLY A 62 13.21 -5.63 -2.06
CA GLY A 62 11.75 -5.81 -2.10
C GLY A 62 11.01 -4.48 -2.20
N ALA A 63 11.46 -3.47 -1.43
CA ALA A 63 10.88 -2.14 -1.41
C ALA A 63 10.99 -1.46 -2.79
N GLU A 64 12.17 -1.49 -3.40
CA GLU A 64 12.43 -0.86 -4.70
C GLU A 64 11.58 -1.51 -5.80
N ARG A 65 11.56 -2.85 -5.83
CA ARG A 65 10.78 -3.61 -6.81
C ARG A 65 9.29 -3.25 -6.75
N MET A 66 8.73 -3.13 -5.55
CA MET A 66 7.33 -2.77 -5.38
C MET A 66 7.07 -1.29 -5.67
N MET A 67 7.97 -0.39 -5.23
CA MET A 67 7.81 1.04 -5.49
C MET A 67 7.87 1.36 -6.98
N LYS A 68 8.77 0.75 -7.75
CA LYS A 68 8.84 0.93 -9.21
C LYS A 68 7.52 0.57 -9.90
N LYS A 69 6.90 -0.55 -9.48
CA LYS A 69 5.60 -0.96 -10.01
C LYS A 69 4.47 -0.01 -9.59
N ALA A 70 4.46 0.42 -8.33
CA ALA A 70 3.51 1.40 -7.83
C ALA A 70 3.61 2.72 -8.62
N VAL A 71 4.82 3.26 -8.79
CA VAL A 71 5.09 4.45 -9.62
C VAL A 71 4.57 4.24 -11.03
N ALA A 72 4.94 3.14 -11.70
CA ALA A 72 4.53 2.87 -13.07
C ALA A 72 3.00 2.83 -13.25
N ILE A 73 2.29 2.24 -12.29
CA ILE A 73 0.82 2.19 -12.32
C ILE A 73 0.22 3.57 -11.99
N LEU A 74 0.56 4.15 -10.84
CA LEU A 74 -0.13 5.32 -10.31
C LEU A 74 0.11 6.58 -11.16
N THR A 75 1.29 6.71 -11.77
CA THR A 75 1.60 7.84 -12.68
C THR A 75 0.90 7.72 -14.04
N GLN A 76 0.47 6.53 -14.45
CA GLN A 76 -0.33 6.34 -15.68
C GLN A 76 -1.83 6.56 -15.47
N HIS A 77 -2.29 6.68 -14.22
CA HIS A 77 -3.71 6.73 -13.87
C HIS A 77 -4.07 8.05 -13.15
N LYS A 78 -3.69 9.18 -13.75
CA LYS A 78 -3.93 10.53 -13.19
C LYS A 78 -5.38 10.75 -12.78
N GLU A 79 -6.31 10.52 -13.72
CA GLU A 79 -7.74 10.76 -13.51
C GLU A 79 -8.28 9.92 -12.35
N ALA A 80 -7.84 8.67 -12.22
CA ALA A 80 -8.23 7.82 -11.10
C ALA A 80 -7.71 8.36 -9.76
N MET A 81 -6.47 8.87 -9.70
CA MET A 81 -5.92 9.45 -8.47
C MET A 81 -6.67 10.71 -8.06
N GLU A 82 -7.00 11.57 -9.01
CA GLU A 82 -7.79 12.78 -8.77
C GLU A 82 -9.23 12.44 -8.35
N GLN A 83 -9.85 11.41 -8.96
CA GLN A 83 -11.16 10.89 -8.54
C GLN A 83 -11.14 10.24 -7.16
N LEU A 84 -9.99 9.73 -6.72
CA LEU A 84 -9.75 9.27 -5.35
C LEU A 84 -9.40 10.42 -4.39
N GLY A 85 -9.49 11.67 -4.84
CA GLY A 85 -9.27 12.85 -4.01
C GLY A 85 -7.80 13.14 -3.71
N LEU A 86 -6.86 12.50 -4.42
CA LEU A 86 -5.43 12.72 -4.26
C LEU A 86 -4.94 13.86 -5.17
N ASP A 87 -3.99 14.65 -4.67
CA ASP A 87 -3.21 15.54 -5.51
C ASP A 87 -2.22 14.71 -6.32
N TYR A 88 -2.53 14.49 -7.59
CA TYR A 88 -1.70 13.70 -8.50
C TYR A 88 -0.27 14.23 -8.62
N THR A 89 -0.09 15.55 -8.63
CA THR A 89 1.22 16.17 -8.85
C THR A 89 2.12 15.91 -7.64
N LEU A 90 1.61 16.20 -6.45
CA LEU A 90 2.32 15.92 -5.21
C LEU A 90 2.54 14.42 -5.02
N LEU A 91 1.54 13.58 -5.35
CA LEU A 91 1.66 12.13 -5.24
C LEU A 91 2.81 11.62 -6.10
N SER A 92 2.88 12.05 -7.37
CA SER A 92 3.92 11.61 -8.30
C SER A 92 5.32 12.05 -7.85
N GLN A 93 5.44 13.25 -7.26
CA GLN A 93 6.68 13.75 -6.68
C GLN A 93 7.10 12.94 -5.44
N GLU A 94 6.16 12.66 -4.53
CA GLU A 94 6.40 11.85 -3.33
C GLU A 94 6.82 10.42 -3.67
N LEU A 95 6.17 9.79 -4.64
CA LEU A 95 6.51 8.43 -5.08
C LEU A 95 7.92 8.36 -5.68
N THR A 96 8.27 9.32 -6.54
CA THR A 96 9.62 9.41 -7.14
C THR A 96 10.69 9.68 -6.08
N THR A 97 10.41 10.61 -5.16
CA THR A 97 11.30 10.93 -4.04
C THR A 97 11.53 9.71 -3.15
N ARG A 98 10.45 8.99 -2.80
CA ARG A 98 10.52 7.78 -1.99
C ARG A 98 11.27 6.66 -2.71
N LEU A 99 11.08 6.49 -4.01
CA LEU A 99 11.85 5.53 -4.81
C LEU A 99 13.35 5.83 -4.73
N GLN A 100 13.76 7.08 -4.92
CA GLN A 100 15.16 7.47 -4.79
C GLN A 100 15.70 7.20 -3.38
N GLN A 101 14.93 7.53 -2.34
CA GLN A 101 15.33 7.24 -0.96
C GLN A 101 15.52 5.75 -0.70
N ILE A 102 14.67 4.90 -1.28
CA ILE A 102 14.81 3.44 -1.18
C ILE A 102 16.08 2.97 -1.89
N GLN A 103 16.40 3.51 -3.06
CA GLN A 103 17.62 3.21 -3.82
C GLN A 103 18.89 3.63 -3.07
N ASP A 104 18.83 4.78 -2.39
CA ASP A 104 19.87 5.27 -1.48
C ASP A 104 19.94 4.49 -0.16
N LYS A 105 19.10 3.45 0.03
CA LYS A 105 18.95 2.65 1.26
C LYS A 105 18.66 3.50 2.51
N LYS A 106 17.98 4.64 2.34
CA LYS A 106 17.54 5.48 3.46
C LYS A 106 16.48 4.74 4.27
N LEU A 107 16.58 4.88 5.59
CA LEU A 107 15.63 4.29 6.52
C LEU A 107 14.21 4.78 6.23
N TYR A 108 13.23 3.92 6.50
CA TYR A 108 11.82 4.26 6.37
C TYR A 108 11.48 5.46 7.26
N THR A 109 10.69 6.36 6.69
CA THR A 109 10.00 7.44 7.40
C THR A 109 8.55 7.45 6.94
N SER A 110 7.63 7.76 7.85
CA SER A 110 6.21 7.82 7.51
C SER A 110 5.94 8.92 6.48
N ILE A 111 5.17 8.56 5.45
CA ILE A 111 4.65 9.49 4.44
C ILE A 111 3.14 9.56 4.55
N ASN A 112 2.56 10.67 4.13
CA ASN A 112 1.12 10.80 3.98
C ASN A 112 0.79 10.90 2.50
N LEU A 113 -0.28 10.25 2.06
CA LEU A 113 -0.80 10.49 0.72
C LEU A 113 -1.30 11.93 0.66
N PRO A 114 -0.98 12.68 -0.40
CA PRO A 114 -1.39 14.07 -0.51
C PRO A 114 -2.87 14.11 -0.90
N ILE A 115 -3.77 14.11 0.09
CA ILE A 115 -5.20 14.23 -0.15
C ILE A 115 -5.53 15.71 -0.41
N LYS A 116 -6.14 15.99 -1.56
CA LYS A 116 -6.58 17.32 -1.99
C LYS A 116 -8.06 17.58 -1.66
N ASP A 117 -8.90 16.54 -1.69
CA ASP A 117 -10.31 16.67 -1.37
C ASP A 117 -10.53 16.91 0.14
N SER A 118 -11.02 18.09 0.49
CA SER A 118 -11.32 18.48 1.86
C SER A 118 -12.47 17.67 2.47
N ALA A 119 -13.42 17.19 1.68
CA ALA A 119 -14.51 16.34 2.16
C ALA A 119 -14.00 14.96 2.57
N LEU A 120 -13.06 14.40 1.80
CA LEU A 120 -12.38 13.15 2.15
C LEU A 120 -11.56 13.31 3.43
N LEU A 121 -10.79 14.40 3.54
CA LEU A 121 -10.03 14.71 4.77
C LEU A 121 -10.95 14.85 5.99
N ALA A 122 -12.07 15.57 5.86
CA ALA A 122 -13.03 15.74 6.94
C ALA A 122 -13.66 14.40 7.36
N LEU A 123 -13.97 13.52 6.41
CA LEU A 123 -14.48 12.18 6.67
C LEU A 123 -13.46 11.34 7.44
N CYS A 124 -12.20 11.31 6.98
CA CYS A 124 -11.13 10.60 7.65
C CYS A 124 -10.88 11.16 9.06
N ALA A 125 -10.85 12.49 9.22
CA ALA A 125 -10.67 13.14 10.52
C ALA A 125 -11.79 12.78 11.50
N LYS A 126 -13.05 12.81 11.05
CA LYS A 126 -14.20 12.41 11.88
C LYS A 126 -14.07 10.96 12.35
N LEU A 127 -13.73 10.04 11.43
CA LEU A 127 -13.52 8.63 11.76
C LEU A 127 -12.35 8.44 12.73
N CYS A 128 -11.27 9.22 12.59
CA CYS A 128 -10.15 9.18 13.52
C CYS A 128 -10.60 9.58 14.93
N THR A 129 -11.26 10.73 15.07
CA THR A 129 -11.74 11.23 16.37
C THR A 129 -12.69 10.25 17.04
N SER A 130 -13.63 9.66 16.29
CA SER A 130 -14.59 8.68 16.85
C SER A 130 -13.93 7.37 17.32
N ASN A 131 -12.74 7.04 16.82
CA ASN A 131 -12.01 5.82 17.18
C ASN A 131 -10.76 6.09 18.03
N GLY A 132 -10.56 7.33 18.51
CA GLY A 132 -9.38 7.70 19.30
C GLY A 132 -8.05 7.63 18.53
N LEU A 133 -8.09 7.76 17.20
CA LEU A 133 -6.92 7.68 16.32
C LEU A 133 -6.36 9.07 16.01
N VAL A 134 -5.05 9.13 15.75
CA VAL A 134 -4.38 10.36 15.33
C VAL A 134 -3.98 10.26 13.85
N TRP A 135 -4.56 11.12 13.02
CA TRP A 135 -4.24 11.17 11.60
C TRP A 135 -2.78 11.58 11.37
N GLY A 136 -2.08 10.85 10.49
CA GLY A 136 -0.71 11.15 10.12
C GLY A 136 0.32 10.82 11.20
N GLN A 137 -0.06 10.10 12.26
CA GLN A 137 0.84 9.64 13.32
C GLN A 137 2.06 8.92 12.71
N LYS A 138 3.25 9.13 13.28
CA LYS A 138 4.46 8.42 12.83
C LYS A 138 4.35 6.94 13.19
N SER A 139 4.91 6.08 12.33
CA SER A 139 4.97 4.64 12.62
C SER A 139 5.72 4.42 13.92
N ASP A 140 5.13 3.62 14.81
CA ASP A 140 5.86 3.09 15.95
C ASP A 140 6.83 2.01 15.46
N MET A 141 8.13 2.33 15.52
CA MET A 141 9.21 1.45 15.07
C MET A 141 9.65 0.45 16.17
N ALA A 142 9.08 0.54 17.37
CA ALA A 142 9.28 -0.42 18.46
C ALA A 142 8.18 -1.51 18.49
N ASN A 143 7.06 -1.29 17.80
CA ASN A 143 5.98 -2.26 17.70
C ASN A 143 6.33 -3.41 16.74
N ASN A 144 6.80 -4.52 17.32
CA ASN A 144 7.20 -5.71 16.56
C ASN A 144 6.01 -6.39 15.85
N ASP A 145 4.80 -6.33 16.40
CA ASP A 145 3.61 -6.92 15.76
C ASP A 145 3.26 -6.18 14.48
N LEU A 146 3.36 -4.84 14.47
CA LEU A 146 3.18 -4.01 13.27
C LEU A 146 4.27 -4.25 12.23
N ILE A 147 5.52 -4.43 12.67
CA ILE A 147 6.67 -4.64 11.79
C ILE A 147 6.64 -6.05 11.20
N HIS A 148 6.28 -7.06 11.99
CA HIS A 148 6.35 -8.47 11.62
C HIS A 148 5.00 -9.11 11.31
N LYS A 149 3.85 -8.42 11.38
CA LYS A 149 2.48 -8.94 11.20
C LYS A 149 2.32 -10.09 10.20
N HIS A 150 2.95 -10.00 9.02
CA HIS A 150 2.97 -11.06 8.01
C HIS A 150 3.45 -12.45 8.47
N SER A 151 4.23 -12.56 9.56
CA SER A 151 4.76 -13.83 10.07
C SER A 151 3.73 -14.60 10.89
N HIS A 152 2.66 -13.93 11.32
CA HIS A 152 1.56 -14.54 12.07
C HIS A 152 0.44 -15.05 11.16
N ARG A 153 0.51 -14.77 9.84
CA ARG A 153 -0.43 -15.31 8.86
C ARG A 153 -0.03 -16.73 8.46
N ASP A 154 -1.01 -17.62 8.34
CA ASP A 154 -0.84 -18.90 7.66
C ASP A 154 -0.46 -18.66 6.19
N ARG A 155 0.73 -19.14 5.79
CA ARG A 155 1.30 -18.95 4.43
C ARG A 155 1.21 -20.21 3.59
N SER A 156 0.44 -21.20 4.00
CA SER A 156 0.32 -22.49 3.30
C SER A 156 0.01 -22.31 1.81
N ASP A 157 -0.92 -21.42 1.46
CA ASP A 157 -1.28 -21.14 0.06
C ASP A 157 -0.13 -20.57 -0.77
N VAL A 158 0.66 -19.65 -0.20
CA VAL A 158 1.81 -19.02 -0.89
C VAL A 158 2.93 -20.04 -1.09
N ILE A 159 3.15 -20.92 -0.12
CA ILE A 159 4.15 -22.00 -0.19
C ILE A 159 3.72 -23.01 -1.27
N ASN A 160 2.45 -23.42 -1.25
CA ASN A 160 1.88 -24.35 -2.22
C ASN A 160 1.96 -23.81 -3.65
N GLU A 161 1.65 -22.53 -3.88
CA GLU A 161 1.76 -21.92 -5.20
C GLU A 161 3.24 -21.84 -5.67
N ARG A 162 4.18 -21.49 -4.78
CA ARG A 162 5.61 -21.52 -5.12
C ARG A 162 6.08 -22.92 -5.51
N LEU A 163 5.67 -23.96 -4.76
CA LEU A 163 5.99 -25.35 -5.06
C LEU A 163 5.41 -25.78 -6.42
N ARG A 164 4.19 -25.36 -6.72
CA ARG A 164 3.55 -25.58 -8.02
C ARG A 164 4.33 -24.95 -9.17
N GLN A 165 4.74 -23.69 -9.02
CA GLN A 165 5.56 -22.99 -10.02
C GLN A 165 6.94 -23.63 -10.22
N ILE A 166 7.57 -24.15 -9.15
CA ILE A 166 8.82 -24.90 -9.23
C ILE A 166 8.62 -26.22 -9.98
N LYS A 167 7.53 -26.94 -9.70
CA LYS A 167 7.21 -28.21 -10.38
C LYS A 167 6.97 -28.01 -11.87
N LEU A 168 6.17 -27.01 -12.26
CA LEU A 168 5.94 -26.66 -13.66
C LEU A 168 7.24 -26.35 -14.41
N ARG A 169 8.17 -25.61 -13.80
CA ARG A 169 9.49 -25.33 -14.40
C ARG A 169 10.37 -26.57 -14.58
N LYS A 170 10.22 -27.58 -13.74
CA LYS A 170 10.95 -28.86 -13.86
C LYS A 170 10.34 -29.80 -14.90
N GLU A 171 9.05 -29.66 -15.19
CA GLU A 171 8.34 -30.46 -16.21
C GLU A 171 8.46 -29.88 -17.62
N THR A 172 8.93 -28.63 -17.75
CA THR A 172 9.13 -27.93 -19.04
C THR A 172 10.59 -27.92 -19.50
N LEU A 173 11.44 -28.76 -18.88
CA LEU A 173 12.89 -28.90 -19.11
C LEU A 173 13.20 -30.36 -19.46
#